data_AF-A0A452ZV90-F1
#
_entry.id   AF-A0A452ZV90-F1
#
_cell.length_a   1.000
_cell.length_b   1.000
_cell.length_c   1.000
_cell.angle_alpha   90.00
_cell.angle_beta   90.00
_cell.angle_gamma   90.00
#
_symmetry.space_group_name_H-M   'P 1'
#
loop_
_entity.id
_entity.type
_entity.pdbx_description
1 polymer ?
#
loop_
_entity_poly.entity_id
_entity_poly.type
_entity_poly.pdbx_seq_one_letter_code
_entity_poly.pdbx_strand_id
1 'polypeptide(L)'
;MLFLASTLQLCAVRSYASWSSYILRGYRLGQRLALHLRGLCSLFVNEINTKLTRSLHRFWTTLQGSSEDIGWLQRTQMSLYSVDGTSRFQELLHDVRNGMHYLPDTLVYLLIPGLFSNHSPLYFLNTKRFFSKMGLTCHIAKIHSEASVEKNARELKLYIEELYWGSGKQVLLLGHSKGGVDAAAALSLYWSELKGKVAGLALVQSPYGGTPVASDILREGQIADRETRRIMELIVCKLIK
;
A
#
# COMPACT_ATOMS: atom_id res chain seq x y z
N MET A 1 87.47 20.27 -21.60
CA MET A 1 86.27 20.59 -20.81
C MET A 1 84.96 20.62 -21.62
N LEU A 2 84.88 19.93 -22.79
CA LEU A 2 83.69 19.89 -23.66
C LEU A 2 83.05 18.50 -23.81
N PHE A 3 83.71 17.43 -23.35
CA PHE A 3 83.24 16.05 -23.49
C PHE A 3 82.39 15.53 -22.31
N LEU A 4 82.50 16.17 -21.14
CA LEU A 4 81.73 15.80 -19.94
C LEU A 4 80.34 16.47 -19.90
N ALA A 5 80.16 17.61 -20.56
CA ALA A 5 78.87 18.31 -20.61
C ALA A 5 77.87 17.60 -21.53
N SER A 6 78.33 17.05 -22.66
CA SER A 6 77.48 16.37 -23.64
C SER A 6 76.93 15.03 -23.15
N THR A 7 77.70 14.29 -22.35
CA THR A 7 77.30 12.98 -21.80
C THR A 7 76.29 13.09 -20.66
N LEU A 8 76.40 14.09 -19.78
CA LEU A 8 75.40 14.38 -18.74
C LEU A 8 74.06 14.84 -19.33
N GLN A 9 74.10 15.62 -20.42
CA GLN A 9 72.90 16.11 -21.10
C GLN A 9 72.16 15.00 -21.86
N LEU A 10 72.89 14.06 -22.48
CA LEU A 10 72.34 12.85 -23.10
C LEU A 10 71.72 11.86 -22.09
N CYS A 11 72.34 11.69 -20.92
CA CYS A 11 71.79 10.86 -19.83
C CYS A 11 70.54 11.47 -19.20
N ALA A 12 70.51 12.80 -18.99
CA ALA A 12 69.33 13.51 -18.48
C ALA A 12 68.15 13.44 -19.45
N VAL A 13 68.39 13.61 -20.75
CA VAL A 13 67.36 13.50 -21.81
C VAL A 13 66.83 12.07 -21.94
N ARG A 14 67.70 11.05 -21.86
CA ARG A 14 67.27 9.63 -21.84
C ARG A 14 66.47 9.27 -20.59
N SER A 15 66.84 9.80 -19.43
CA SER A 15 66.09 9.60 -18.18
C SER A 15 64.73 10.29 -18.21
N TYR A 16 64.64 11.54 -18.68
CA TYR A 16 63.37 12.25 -18.85
C TYR A 16 62.43 11.58 -19.86
N ALA A 17 62.96 11.11 -21.00
CA ALA A 17 62.18 10.37 -21.98
C ALA A 17 61.66 9.02 -21.42
N SER A 18 62.47 8.35 -20.61
CA SER A 18 62.10 7.13 -19.89
C SER A 18 60.96 7.41 -18.91
N TRP A 19 61.10 8.38 -18.00
CA TRP A 19 60.08 8.79 -17.03
C TRP A 19 58.78 9.27 -17.68
N SER A 20 58.87 10.07 -18.75
CA SER A 20 57.73 10.50 -19.55
C SER A 20 56.98 9.29 -20.15
N SER A 21 57.71 8.29 -20.64
CA SER A 21 57.11 7.06 -21.19
C SER A 21 56.42 6.18 -20.13
N TYR A 22 56.88 6.21 -18.87
CA TYR A 22 56.24 5.51 -17.75
C TYR A 22 54.98 6.23 -17.28
N ILE A 23 55.02 7.57 -17.20
CA ILE A 23 53.86 8.40 -16.85
C ILE A 23 52.76 8.27 -17.91
N LEU A 24 53.12 8.33 -19.20
CA LEU A 24 52.18 8.13 -20.31
C LEU A 24 51.59 6.71 -20.33
N ARG A 25 52.38 5.68 -19.99
CA ARG A 25 51.88 4.31 -19.85
C ARG A 25 50.96 4.15 -18.64
N GLY A 26 51.31 4.74 -17.49
CA GLY A 26 50.46 4.76 -16.29
C GLY A 26 49.13 5.49 -16.53
N TYR A 27 49.16 6.62 -17.24
CA TYR A 27 47.98 7.37 -17.63
C TYR A 27 47.07 6.57 -18.58
N ARG A 28 47.64 5.92 -19.61
CA ARG A 28 46.88 5.03 -20.50
C ARG A 28 46.30 3.82 -19.77
N LEU A 29 47.03 3.25 -18.79
CA LEU A 29 46.54 2.15 -17.97
C LEU A 29 45.38 2.61 -17.08
N GLY A 30 45.50 3.78 -16.44
CA GLY A 30 44.45 4.39 -15.63
C GLY A 30 43.19 4.72 -16.45
N GLN A 31 43.35 5.26 -17.67
CA GLN A 31 42.23 5.48 -18.59
C GLN A 31 41.53 4.18 -18.98
N ARG A 32 42.29 3.11 -19.27
CA ARG A 32 41.71 1.79 -19.57
C ARG A 32 40.96 1.22 -18.37
N LEU A 33 41.52 1.34 -17.16
CA LEU A 33 40.87 0.87 -15.94
C LEU A 33 39.58 1.65 -15.66
N ALA A 34 39.61 2.98 -15.82
CA ALA A 34 38.45 3.83 -15.63
C ALA A 34 37.32 3.53 -16.64
N LEU A 35 37.68 3.30 -17.91
CA LEU A 35 36.71 2.87 -18.94
C LEU A 35 36.12 1.49 -18.61
N HIS A 36 36.93 0.57 -18.10
CA HIS A 36 36.49 -0.78 -17.73
C HIS A 36 35.56 -0.76 -16.51
N LEU A 37 35.89 0.02 -15.48
CA LEU A 37 35.06 0.23 -14.29
C LEU A 37 33.75 0.94 -14.66
N ARG A 38 33.79 1.94 -15.55
CA ARG A 38 32.60 2.61 -16.06
C ARG A 38 31.69 1.65 -16.82
N GLY A 39 32.26 0.71 -17.59
CA GLY A 39 31.53 -0.35 -18.27
C GLY A 39 30.88 -1.35 -17.29
N LEU A 40 31.60 -1.74 -16.23
CA LEU A 40 31.04 -2.62 -15.20
C LEU A 40 29.92 -1.95 -14.40
N CYS A 41 30.10 -0.68 -14.04
CA CYS A 41 29.05 0.12 -13.39
C CYS A 41 27.83 0.32 -14.30
N SER A 42 28.02 0.59 -15.59
CA SER A 42 26.89 0.75 -16.51
C SER A 42 26.12 -0.54 -16.73
N LEU A 43 26.81 -1.69 -16.78
CA LEU A 43 26.16 -3.01 -16.84
C LEU A 43 25.36 -3.30 -15.57
N PHE A 44 25.93 -3.04 -14.39
CA PHE A 44 25.25 -3.23 -13.12
C PHE A 44 24.03 -2.30 -12.96
N VAL A 45 24.16 -1.03 -13.33
CA VAL A 45 23.06 -0.07 -13.33
C VAL A 45 22.00 -0.45 -14.35
N ASN A 46 22.37 -0.91 -15.54
CA ASN A 46 21.42 -1.39 -16.55
C ASN A 46 20.70 -2.65 -16.08
N GLU A 47 21.37 -3.58 -15.40
CA GLU A 47 20.73 -4.78 -14.86
C GLU A 47 19.76 -4.46 -13.73
N ILE A 48 20.12 -3.52 -12.85
CA ILE A 48 19.20 -2.99 -11.84
C ILE A 48 18.03 -2.29 -12.53
N ASN A 49 18.28 -1.39 -13.48
CA ASN A 49 17.25 -0.61 -14.13
C ASN A 49 16.30 -1.50 -14.96
N THR A 50 16.80 -2.55 -15.61
CA THR A 50 15.96 -3.52 -16.34
C THR A 50 15.14 -4.38 -15.37
N LYS A 51 15.70 -4.82 -14.24
CA LYS A 51 14.93 -5.50 -13.18
C LYS A 51 13.85 -4.57 -12.60
N LEU A 52 14.19 -3.32 -12.32
CA LEU A 52 13.27 -2.32 -11.75
C LEU A 52 12.17 -1.97 -12.75
N THR A 53 12.52 -1.70 -14.01
CA THR A 53 11.56 -1.42 -15.09
C THR A 53 10.64 -2.60 -15.32
N ARG A 54 11.17 -3.84 -15.31
CA ARG A 54 10.35 -5.05 -15.46
C ARG A 54 9.41 -5.25 -14.28
N SER A 55 9.86 -4.99 -13.06
CA SER A 55 9.02 -5.04 -11.85
C SER A 55 7.96 -3.94 -11.84
N LEU A 56 8.31 -2.72 -12.25
CA LEU A 56 7.37 -1.60 -12.38
C LEU A 56 6.37 -1.81 -13.50
N HIS A 57 6.79 -2.34 -14.65
CA HIS A 57 5.89 -2.68 -15.74
C HIS A 57 4.95 -3.82 -15.34
N ARG A 58 5.45 -4.87 -14.69
CA ARG A 58 4.60 -5.91 -14.10
C ARG A 58 3.61 -5.31 -13.11
N PHE A 59 4.07 -4.48 -12.18
CA PHE A 59 3.21 -3.78 -11.22
C PHE A 59 2.14 -2.91 -11.89
N TRP A 60 2.47 -2.14 -12.93
CA TRP A 60 1.50 -1.34 -13.67
C TRP A 60 0.51 -2.20 -14.45
N THR A 61 0.98 -3.26 -15.09
CA THR A 61 0.13 -4.23 -15.77
C THR A 61 -0.75 -4.99 -14.77
N THR A 62 -0.28 -5.31 -13.56
CA THR A 62 -1.07 -5.83 -12.43
C THR A 62 -2.11 -4.81 -11.97
N LEU A 63 -1.76 -3.52 -11.87
CA LEU A 63 -2.71 -2.47 -11.46
C LEU A 63 -3.82 -2.24 -12.50
N GLN A 64 -3.50 -2.37 -13.78
CA GLN A 64 -4.46 -2.29 -14.89
C GLN A 64 -5.24 -3.62 -15.10
N GLY A 65 -4.67 -4.73 -14.63
CA GLY A 65 -4.71 -6.06 -15.25
C GLY A 65 -5.90 -6.97 -14.98
N SER A 66 -7.03 -6.45 -14.52
CA SER A 66 -8.30 -7.21 -14.48
C SER A 66 -9.48 -6.28 -14.22
N SER A 67 -9.30 -4.97 -14.43
CA SER A 67 -10.35 -3.97 -14.19
C SER A 67 -11.60 -4.17 -15.05
N GLU A 68 -11.44 -4.82 -16.21
CA GLU A 68 -12.54 -5.23 -17.09
C GLU A 68 -13.09 -6.65 -16.77
N ASP A 69 -12.33 -7.48 -16.04
CA ASP A 69 -12.68 -8.87 -15.73
C ASP A 69 -13.38 -9.05 -14.37
N ILE A 70 -13.39 -8.00 -13.54
CA ILE A 70 -14.02 -7.98 -12.21
C ILE A 70 -15.34 -7.22 -12.23
N GLY A 71 -16.25 -7.68 -11.37
CA GLY A 71 -17.55 -7.06 -11.15
C GLY A 71 -18.69 -7.90 -11.69
N TRP A 72 -19.43 -8.55 -10.81
CA TRP A 72 -20.78 -9.06 -11.09
C TRP A 72 -21.83 -7.94 -11.03
N LEU A 73 -21.43 -6.73 -10.63
CA LEU A 73 -22.28 -5.54 -10.56
C LEU A 73 -22.55 -5.00 -11.97
N GLN A 74 -23.83 -4.89 -12.32
CA GLN A 74 -24.26 -4.35 -13.61
C GLN A 74 -23.73 -2.93 -13.80
N ARG A 75 -22.96 -2.70 -14.88
CA ARG A 75 -22.50 -1.38 -15.30
C ARG A 75 -23.66 -0.62 -15.97
N THR A 76 -24.56 -0.04 -15.19
CA THR A 76 -25.60 0.84 -15.72
C THR A 76 -25.04 2.24 -15.94
N GLN A 77 -25.27 2.80 -17.14
CA GLN A 77 -24.94 4.18 -17.53
C GLN A 77 -25.59 5.24 -16.62
N MET A 78 -26.53 4.83 -15.78
CA MET A 78 -27.20 5.59 -14.73
C MET A 78 -26.42 5.66 -13.41
N SER A 79 -25.13 5.31 -13.36
CA SER A 79 -24.31 5.73 -12.23
C SER A 79 -24.24 7.26 -12.26
N LEU A 80 -25.15 7.90 -11.53
CA LEU A 80 -25.10 9.33 -11.23
C LEU A 80 -23.64 9.62 -10.88
N TYR A 81 -22.96 10.43 -11.70
CA TYR A 81 -21.56 10.79 -11.47
C TYR A 81 -21.42 11.15 -9.99
N SER A 82 -20.64 10.36 -9.25
CA SER A 82 -20.43 10.62 -7.82
C SER A 82 -19.73 11.96 -7.73
N VAL A 83 -20.46 12.98 -7.27
CA VAL A 83 -19.91 14.31 -7.09
C VAL A 83 -19.16 14.32 -5.77
N ASP A 84 -17.84 14.40 -5.84
CA ASP A 84 -17.01 14.55 -4.65
C ASP A 84 -17.19 15.95 -4.05
N GLY A 85 -17.06 16.03 -2.71
CA GLY A 85 -16.99 17.31 -2.02
C GLY A 85 -18.27 18.16 -2.09
N THR A 86 -19.44 17.52 -2.20
CA THR A 86 -20.74 18.22 -2.17
C THR A 86 -20.84 19.23 -1.02
N SER A 87 -21.63 20.30 -1.19
CA SER A 87 -21.84 21.30 -0.13
C SER A 87 -22.31 20.67 1.17
N ARG A 88 -23.25 19.71 1.10
CA ARG A 88 -23.73 18.95 2.26
C ARG A 88 -22.60 18.17 2.95
N PHE A 89 -21.69 17.56 2.20
CA PHE A 89 -20.54 16.87 2.80
C PHE A 89 -19.63 17.88 3.52
N GLN A 90 -19.36 19.04 2.92
CA GLN A 90 -18.52 20.07 3.54
C GLN A 90 -19.16 20.65 4.80
N GLU A 91 -20.47 20.88 4.79
CA GLU A 91 -21.25 21.32 5.97
C GLU A 91 -21.17 20.29 7.09
N LEU A 92 -21.45 19.02 6.82
CA LEU A 92 -21.35 17.95 7.82
C LEU A 92 -19.93 17.78 8.35
N LEU A 93 -18.92 17.90 7.48
CA LEU A 93 -17.51 17.83 7.88
C LEU A 93 -17.12 19.02 8.76
N HIS A 94 -17.62 20.23 8.45
CA HIS A 94 -17.42 21.41 9.28
C HIS A 94 -18.05 21.22 10.67
N ASP A 95 -19.31 20.78 10.72
CA ASP A 95 -20.03 20.51 11.97
C ASP A 95 -19.28 19.50 12.85
N VAL A 96 -18.92 18.34 12.29
CA VAL A 96 -18.22 17.28 13.03
C VAL A 96 -16.86 17.73 13.54
N ARG A 97 -16.13 18.57 12.78
CA ARG A 97 -14.86 19.15 13.22
C ARG A 97 -15.02 20.12 14.40
N ASN A 98 -16.18 20.77 14.50
CA ASN A 98 -16.54 21.65 15.62
C ASN A 98 -17.28 20.92 16.76
N GLY A 99 -17.34 19.58 16.70
CA GLY A 99 -17.97 18.74 17.74
C GLY A 99 -19.49 18.59 17.60
N MET A 100 -20.10 19.12 16.55
CA MET A 100 -21.52 18.96 16.26
C MET A 100 -21.73 17.66 15.48
N HIS A 101 -22.54 16.74 16.01
CA HIS A 101 -22.90 15.50 15.34
C HIS A 101 -24.36 15.12 15.58
N TYR A 102 -24.91 14.34 14.65
CA TYR A 102 -26.28 13.81 14.71
C TYR A 102 -26.32 12.30 14.93
N LEU A 103 -25.15 11.69 15.18
CA LEU A 103 -25.03 10.27 15.46
C LEU A 103 -25.67 9.93 16.82
N PRO A 104 -26.60 8.94 16.88
CA PRO A 104 -27.26 8.58 18.12
C PRO A 104 -26.32 7.89 19.11
N ASP A 105 -26.46 8.19 20.40
CA ASP A 105 -25.76 7.54 21.51
C ASP A 105 -26.44 6.23 21.97
N THR A 106 -27.61 5.92 21.40
CA THR A 106 -28.37 4.68 21.63
C THR A 106 -27.77 3.47 20.89
N LEU A 107 -26.74 3.67 20.06
CA LEU A 107 -26.08 2.63 19.29
C LEU A 107 -24.66 2.34 19.79
N VAL A 108 -24.15 1.16 19.45
CA VAL A 108 -22.73 0.82 19.53
C VAL A 108 -22.13 0.83 18.12
N TYR A 109 -21.03 1.54 17.92
CA TYR A 109 -20.37 1.64 16.61
C TYR A 109 -19.23 0.63 16.51
N LEU A 110 -19.27 -0.25 15.50
CA LEU A 110 -18.22 -1.23 15.24
C LEU A 110 -17.48 -0.88 13.95
N LEU A 111 -16.23 -0.46 14.08
CA LEU A 111 -15.32 -0.21 12.96
C LEU A 111 -14.67 -1.52 12.53
N ILE A 112 -14.90 -1.94 11.28
CA ILE A 112 -14.45 -3.22 10.73
C ILE A 112 -13.35 -2.94 9.70
N PRO A 113 -12.09 -3.29 10.02
CA PRO A 113 -10.95 -2.89 9.21
C PRO A 113 -10.80 -3.74 7.94
N GLY A 114 -10.03 -3.22 6.99
CA GLY A 114 -9.76 -3.87 5.71
C GLY A 114 -8.55 -4.82 5.73
N LEU A 115 -8.20 -5.35 4.56
CA LEU A 115 -7.03 -6.21 4.36
C LEU A 115 -5.74 -5.54 4.86
N PHE A 116 -4.84 -6.32 5.46
CA PHE A 116 -3.54 -5.89 6.04
C PHE A 116 -3.62 -4.92 7.23
N SER A 117 -4.80 -4.65 7.77
CA SER A 117 -4.92 -3.74 8.91
C SER A 117 -4.19 -4.26 10.16
N ASN A 118 -4.01 -5.58 10.32
CA ASN A 118 -3.25 -6.11 11.45
C ASN A 118 -1.77 -5.67 11.44
N HIS A 119 -1.23 -5.25 10.29
CA HIS A 119 0.12 -4.70 10.16
C HIS A 119 0.21 -3.20 10.50
N SER A 120 -0.93 -2.51 10.64
CA SER A 120 -1.00 -1.10 11.02
C SER A 120 -1.62 -0.97 12.41
N PRO A 121 -0.83 -0.89 13.49
CA PRO A 121 -1.35 -0.84 14.86
C PRO A 121 -2.18 0.42 15.18
N LEU A 122 -2.15 1.42 14.30
CA LEU A 122 -2.90 2.68 14.45
C LEU A 122 -4.17 2.72 13.59
N TYR A 123 -4.47 1.65 12.87
CA TYR A 123 -5.64 1.58 11.99
C TYR A 123 -6.93 1.84 12.79
N PHE A 124 -7.74 2.82 12.33
CA PHE A 124 -8.93 3.33 13.02
C PHE A 124 -8.75 3.89 14.44
N LEU A 125 -7.54 3.94 15.00
CA LEU A 125 -7.35 4.45 16.37
C LEU A 125 -7.78 5.91 16.49
N ASN A 126 -7.44 6.74 15.50
CA ASN A 126 -7.86 8.14 15.48
C ASN A 126 -9.37 8.27 15.28
N THR A 127 -9.97 7.46 14.40
CA THR A 127 -11.43 7.42 14.20
C THR A 127 -12.14 7.07 15.50
N LYS A 128 -11.72 6.00 16.19
CA LYS A 128 -12.28 5.62 17.49
C LYS A 128 -12.15 6.75 18.53
N ARG A 129 -11.00 7.44 18.57
CA ARG A 129 -10.80 8.60 19.46
C ARG A 129 -11.79 9.73 19.17
N PHE A 130 -12.12 10.00 17.91
CA PHE A 130 -13.15 10.98 17.57
C PHE A 130 -14.53 10.56 18.10
N PHE A 131 -14.92 9.30 17.92
CA PHE A 131 -16.17 8.78 18.50
C PHE A 131 -16.19 8.92 20.02
N SER A 132 -15.09 8.59 20.71
CA SER A 132 -15.01 8.76 22.16
C SER A 132 -15.11 10.22 22.61
N LYS A 133 -14.52 11.17 21.87
CA LYS A 133 -14.66 12.61 22.15
C LYS A 133 -16.10 13.11 21.99
N MET A 134 -16.87 12.48 21.10
CA MET A 134 -18.30 12.73 20.89
C MET A 134 -19.20 11.98 21.89
N GLY A 135 -18.64 11.27 22.87
CA GLY A 135 -19.42 10.48 23.84
C GLY A 135 -20.05 9.20 23.27
N LEU A 136 -19.62 8.75 22.08
CA LEU A 136 -20.17 7.58 21.40
C LEU A 136 -19.38 6.31 21.74
N THR A 137 -20.09 5.22 22.02
CA THR A 137 -19.49 3.90 22.26
C THR A 137 -18.98 3.31 20.95
N CYS A 138 -17.66 3.16 20.81
CA CYS A 138 -17.03 2.70 19.58
C CYS A 138 -15.98 1.62 19.82
N HIS A 139 -16.05 0.54 19.03
CA HIS A 139 -15.15 -0.59 19.05
C HIS A 139 -14.48 -0.76 17.67
N ILE A 140 -13.29 -1.36 17.67
CA ILE A 140 -12.62 -1.80 16.45
C ILE A 140 -12.68 -3.33 16.48
N ALA A 141 -13.22 -3.92 15.41
CA ALA A 141 -13.32 -5.37 15.30
C ALA A 141 -11.91 -5.99 15.30
N LYS A 142 -11.71 -6.99 16.16
CA LYS A 142 -10.48 -7.76 16.23
C LYS A 142 -10.60 -9.00 15.34
N ILE A 143 -10.36 -8.83 14.06
CA ILE A 143 -10.38 -9.89 13.06
C ILE A 143 -8.98 -10.12 12.49
N HIS A 144 -8.75 -11.29 11.90
CA HIS A 144 -7.59 -11.53 11.07
C HIS A 144 -7.84 -10.95 9.67
N SER A 145 -7.23 -9.81 9.36
CA SER A 145 -7.51 -9.03 8.15
C SER A 145 -7.28 -9.76 6.83
N GLU A 146 -6.42 -10.79 6.85
CA GLU A 146 -6.05 -11.63 5.72
C GLU A 146 -6.81 -12.95 5.65
N ALA A 147 -7.65 -13.26 6.65
CA ALA A 147 -8.50 -14.44 6.60
C ALA A 147 -9.60 -14.33 5.53
N SER A 148 -10.18 -15.48 5.19
CA SER A 148 -11.30 -15.54 4.24
C SER A 148 -12.50 -14.74 4.73
N VAL A 149 -13.36 -14.34 3.80
CA VAL A 149 -14.58 -13.59 4.08
C VAL A 149 -15.50 -14.40 4.99
N GLU A 150 -15.63 -15.71 4.78
CA GLU A 150 -16.48 -16.61 5.57
C GLU A 150 -15.98 -16.72 7.02
N LYS A 151 -14.66 -16.83 7.21
CA LYS A 151 -14.08 -16.87 8.55
C LYS A 151 -14.32 -15.55 9.29
N ASN A 152 -14.03 -14.42 8.66
CA ASN A 152 -14.25 -13.12 9.27
C ASN A 152 -15.74 -12.84 9.50
N ALA A 153 -16.62 -13.27 8.61
CA ALA A 153 -18.07 -13.16 8.79
C ALA A 153 -18.54 -13.88 10.07
N ARG A 154 -18.03 -15.10 10.32
CA ARG A 154 -18.31 -15.85 11.54
C ARG A 154 -17.78 -15.14 12.79
N GLU A 155 -16.56 -14.63 12.75
CA GLU A 155 -15.96 -13.89 13.87
C GLU A 155 -16.74 -12.60 14.16
N LEU A 156 -17.12 -11.85 13.12
CA LEU A 156 -17.93 -10.64 13.25
C LEU A 156 -19.32 -10.95 13.82
N LYS A 157 -19.95 -12.05 13.42
CA LYS A 157 -21.23 -12.49 14.01
C LYS A 157 -21.11 -12.63 15.52
N LEU A 158 -20.10 -13.34 16.01
CA LEU A 158 -19.89 -13.53 17.46
C LEU A 158 -19.60 -12.20 18.15
N TYR A 159 -18.78 -11.35 17.55
CA TYR A 159 -18.44 -10.03 18.09
C TYR A 159 -19.66 -9.12 18.23
N ILE A 160 -20.53 -9.10 17.20
CA ILE A 160 -21.77 -8.31 17.21
C ILE A 160 -22.71 -8.81 18.30
N GLU A 161 -22.85 -10.12 18.47
CA GLU A 161 -23.67 -10.70 19.53
C GLU A 161 -23.13 -10.37 20.92
N GLU A 162 -21.81 -10.43 21.12
CA GLU A 162 -21.17 -10.03 22.38
C GLU A 162 -21.44 -8.56 22.72
N LEU A 163 -21.28 -7.67 21.75
CA LEU A 163 -21.57 -6.24 21.94
C LEU A 163 -23.05 -6.00 22.25
N TYR A 164 -23.95 -6.65 21.52
CA TYR A 164 -25.39 -6.53 21.75
C TYR A 164 -25.77 -7.06 23.13
N TRP A 165 -25.28 -8.25 23.50
CA TRP A 165 -25.54 -8.86 24.80
C TRP A 165 -25.01 -8.01 25.95
N GLY A 166 -23.78 -7.48 25.84
CA GLY A 166 -23.14 -6.70 26.89
C GLY A 166 -23.72 -5.29 27.06
N SER A 167 -24.30 -4.71 26.01
CA SER A 167 -24.80 -3.32 26.04
C SER A 167 -26.32 -3.17 26.00
N GLY A 168 -27.04 -4.20 25.51
CA GLY A 168 -28.46 -4.11 25.15
C GLY A 168 -28.77 -3.19 23.96
N LYS A 169 -27.74 -2.63 23.31
CA LYS A 169 -27.87 -1.66 22.21
C LYS A 169 -27.62 -2.34 20.86
N GLN A 170 -28.32 -1.87 19.83
CA GLN A 170 -28.04 -2.28 18.46
C GLN A 170 -26.66 -1.79 18.01
N VAL A 171 -26.03 -2.56 17.13
CA VAL A 171 -24.70 -2.26 16.59
C VAL A 171 -24.82 -1.64 15.19
N LEU A 172 -24.17 -0.49 14.97
CA LEU A 172 -23.97 0.09 13.65
C LEU A 172 -22.58 -0.29 13.13
N LEU A 173 -22.54 -0.93 11.96
CA LEU A 173 -21.31 -1.41 11.37
C LEU A 173 -20.74 -0.36 10.41
N LEU A 174 -19.43 -0.09 10.50
CA LEU A 174 -18.69 0.67 9.50
C LEU A 174 -17.58 -0.22 8.96
N GLY A 175 -17.78 -0.74 7.75
CA GLY A 175 -16.80 -1.57 7.07
C GLY A 175 -15.97 -0.78 6.08
N HIS A 176 -14.65 -0.81 6.23
CA HIS A 176 -13.74 -0.22 5.25
C HIS A 176 -13.09 -1.29 4.38
N SER A 177 -13.03 -1.06 3.06
CA SER A 177 -12.41 -1.97 2.10
C SER A 177 -12.96 -3.40 2.30
N LYS A 178 -12.08 -4.42 2.40
CA LYS A 178 -12.46 -5.82 2.69
C LYS A 178 -13.36 -5.94 3.93
N GLY A 179 -13.18 -5.11 4.95
CA GLY A 179 -13.99 -5.14 6.16
C GLY A 179 -15.48 -4.91 5.91
N GLY A 180 -15.85 -4.14 4.88
CA GLY A 180 -17.25 -4.00 4.48
C GLY A 180 -17.81 -5.19 3.73
N VAL A 181 -16.96 -5.92 2.98
CA VAL A 181 -17.33 -7.21 2.37
C VAL A 181 -17.53 -8.26 3.46
N ASP A 182 -16.61 -8.34 4.43
CA ASP A 182 -16.72 -9.23 5.59
C ASP A 182 -18.00 -8.94 6.41
N ALA A 183 -18.32 -7.65 6.62
CA ALA A 183 -19.53 -7.24 7.32
C ALA A 183 -20.82 -7.64 6.59
N ALA A 184 -20.92 -7.38 5.28
CA ALA A 184 -22.09 -7.80 4.53
C ALA A 184 -22.22 -9.32 4.43
N ALA A 185 -21.12 -10.04 4.31
CA ALA A 185 -21.14 -11.50 4.39
C ALA A 185 -21.67 -11.97 5.74
N ALA A 186 -21.27 -11.35 6.85
CA ALA A 186 -21.83 -11.66 8.17
C ALA A 186 -23.35 -11.44 8.21
N LEU A 187 -23.83 -10.29 7.72
CA LEU A 187 -25.26 -9.98 7.69
C LEU A 187 -26.06 -10.90 6.77
N SER A 188 -25.47 -11.35 5.66
CA SER A 188 -26.11 -12.25 4.70
C SER A 188 -26.15 -13.69 5.20
N LEU A 189 -25.04 -14.20 5.72
CA LEU A 189 -24.91 -15.60 6.14
C LEU A 189 -25.59 -15.87 7.48
N TYR A 190 -25.63 -14.88 8.37
CA TYR A 190 -26.18 -15.00 9.73
C TYR A 190 -27.35 -14.05 9.97
N TRP A 191 -28.14 -13.79 8.93
CA TRP A 191 -29.27 -12.86 8.98
C TRP A 191 -30.24 -13.19 10.12
N SER A 192 -30.62 -14.45 10.28
CA SER A 192 -31.57 -14.90 11.32
C SER A 192 -31.10 -14.53 12.72
N GLU A 193 -29.81 -14.64 12.99
CA GLU A 193 -29.21 -14.36 14.29
C GLU A 193 -28.93 -12.88 14.48
N LEU A 194 -28.55 -12.15 13.44
CA LEU A 194 -28.17 -10.73 13.54
C LEU A 194 -29.35 -9.77 13.36
N LYS A 195 -30.49 -10.24 12.84
CA LYS A 195 -31.71 -9.45 12.70
C LYS A 195 -32.14 -8.91 14.06
N GLY A 196 -32.36 -7.60 14.13
CA GLY A 196 -32.72 -6.90 15.37
C GLY A 196 -31.52 -6.53 16.26
N LYS A 197 -30.33 -7.10 16.04
CA LYS A 197 -29.09 -6.74 16.74
C LYS A 197 -28.28 -5.67 16.00
N VAL A 198 -28.45 -5.56 14.68
CA VAL A 198 -27.72 -4.62 13.82
C VAL A 198 -28.67 -3.51 13.34
N ALA A 199 -28.26 -2.25 13.55
CA ALA A 199 -29.02 -1.07 13.12
C ALA A 199 -28.78 -0.72 11.64
N GLY A 200 -27.59 -1.04 11.12
CA GLY A 200 -27.23 -0.76 9.73
C GLY A 200 -25.75 -1.04 9.42
N LEU A 201 -25.41 -0.88 8.14
CA LEU A 201 -24.07 -1.05 7.60
C LEU A 201 -23.70 0.16 6.74
N ALA A 202 -22.64 0.86 7.12
CA ALA A 202 -21.97 1.89 6.33
C ALA A 202 -20.72 1.32 5.66
N LEU A 203 -20.58 1.57 4.36
CA LEU A 203 -19.48 1.04 3.54
C LEU A 203 -18.56 2.16 3.13
N VAL A 204 -17.26 1.98 3.37
CA VAL A 204 -16.22 2.94 2.99
C VAL A 204 -15.26 2.24 2.04
N GLN A 205 -15.37 2.54 0.75
CA GLN A 205 -14.50 2.01 -0.30
C GLN A 205 -14.43 0.46 -0.33
N SER A 206 -15.56 -0.21 -0.10
CA SER A 206 -15.64 -1.68 -0.08
C SER A 206 -15.76 -2.28 -1.48
N PRO A 207 -14.85 -3.18 -1.90
CA PRO A 207 -14.81 -3.69 -3.27
C PRO A 207 -15.75 -4.88 -3.48
N TYR A 208 -17.07 -4.66 -3.53
CA TYR A 208 -18.06 -5.75 -3.74
C TYR A 208 -17.94 -6.44 -5.09
N GLY A 209 -17.55 -5.69 -6.12
CA GLY A 209 -17.25 -6.24 -7.45
C GLY A 209 -15.90 -6.95 -7.53
N GLY A 210 -15.15 -7.03 -6.43
CA GLY A 210 -13.73 -7.38 -6.46
C GLY A 210 -12.85 -6.15 -6.69
N THR A 211 -11.54 -6.37 -6.65
CA THR A 211 -10.53 -5.34 -6.94
C THR A 211 -9.49 -5.93 -7.89
N PRO A 212 -9.06 -5.21 -8.94
CA PRO A 212 -8.15 -5.78 -9.92
C PRO A 212 -6.83 -6.18 -9.26
N VAL A 213 -6.43 -5.34 -8.30
CA VAL A 213 -5.28 -5.53 -7.43
C VAL A 213 -5.29 -6.91 -6.76
N ALA A 214 -6.44 -7.44 -6.32
CA ALA A 214 -6.51 -8.77 -5.69
C ALA A 214 -6.41 -9.89 -6.72
N SER A 215 -7.12 -9.78 -7.84
CA SER A 215 -7.08 -10.76 -8.94
C SER A 215 -5.67 -10.92 -9.51
N ASP A 216 -4.91 -9.82 -9.56
CA ASP A 216 -3.58 -9.79 -10.16
C ASP A 216 -2.44 -10.07 -9.17
N ILE A 217 -2.63 -9.82 -7.86
CA ILE A 217 -1.71 -10.28 -6.80
C ILE A 217 -1.79 -11.79 -6.56
N LEU A 218 -2.98 -12.38 -6.77
CA LEU A 218 -3.24 -13.79 -6.49
C LEU A 218 -3.05 -14.71 -7.72
N ARG A 219 -2.72 -14.15 -8.89
CA ARG A 219 -2.49 -14.92 -10.13
C ARG A 219 -1.11 -15.59 -10.11
N GLU A 220 -1.05 -16.90 -10.36
CA GLU A 220 0.22 -17.64 -10.46
C GLU A 220 1.18 -16.96 -11.46
N GLY A 221 2.39 -16.62 -11.00
CA GLY A 221 3.42 -15.94 -11.81
C GLY A 221 3.47 -14.40 -11.70
N GLN A 222 2.55 -13.77 -10.95
CA GLN A 222 2.56 -12.32 -10.63
C GLN A 222 2.47 -12.12 -9.10
N ILE A 223 3.30 -11.24 -8.54
CA ILE A 223 3.35 -10.71 -7.14
C ILE A 223 3.24 -11.72 -5.96
N ALA A 224 3.23 -13.03 -6.22
CA ALA A 224 3.26 -14.08 -5.18
C ALA A 224 4.66 -14.38 -4.62
N ASP A 225 5.66 -13.53 -4.86
CA ASP A 225 6.98 -13.65 -4.25
C ASP A 225 7.03 -12.91 -2.91
N ARG A 226 7.61 -13.54 -1.89
CA ARG A 226 7.69 -13.03 -0.50
C ARG A 226 8.38 -11.67 -0.43
N GLU A 227 9.35 -11.44 -1.30
CA GLU A 227 10.05 -10.16 -1.49
C GLU A 227 9.12 -9.08 -2.05
N THR A 228 8.28 -9.43 -3.02
CA THR A 228 7.36 -8.48 -3.67
C THR A 228 6.21 -8.09 -2.74
N ARG A 229 5.74 -9.01 -1.88
CA ARG A 229 4.77 -8.71 -0.82
C ARG A 229 5.32 -7.69 0.18
N ARG A 230 6.59 -7.82 0.61
CA ARG A 230 7.27 -6.82 1.44
C ARG A 230 7.40 -5.45 0.76
N ILE A 231 7.71 -5.45 -0.53
CA ILE A 231 7.81 -4.20 -1.31
C ILE A 231 6.43 -3.54 -1.44
N MET A 232 5.39 -4.33 -1.68
CA MET A 232 4.02 -3.83 -1.72
C MET A 232 3.56 -3.30 -0.36
N GLU A 233 3.86 -4.00 0.73
CA GLU A 233 3.64 -3.52 2.10
C GLU A 233 4.32 -2.16 2.33
N LEU A 234 5.58 -2.01 1.90
CA LEU A 234 6.31 -0.75 2.01
C LEU A 234 5.70 0.38 1.16
N ILE A 235 5.22 0.07 -0.04
CA ILE A 235 4.58 1.04 -0.95
C ILE A 235 3.22 1.47 -0.40
N VAL A 236 2.38 0.54 0.03
CA VAL A 236 1.08 0.81 0.67
C VAL A 236 1.26 1.66 1.93
N CYS A 237 2.25 1.33 2.77
CA CYS A 237 2.57 2.11 3.96
C CYS A 237 3.08 3.54 3.66
N LYS A 238 3.68 3.77 2.48
CA LYS A 238 4.22 5.09 2.08
C LYS A 238 3.24 5.93 1.26
N LEU A 239 2.38 5.30 0.47
CA LEU A 239 1.42 5.99 -0.41
C LEU A 239 0.08 6.27 0.27
N ILE A 240 -0.30 5.53 1.31
CA ILE A 240 -1.54 5.76 2.09
C ILE A 240 -1.23 6.56 3.37
N LYS A 241 -0.44 7.63 3.25
CA LYS A 241 -0.33 8.66 4.28
C LYS A 241 -1.09 9.91 3.87
#